data_AF-A0A914M5X4-F1
#
_entry.id   AF-A0A914M5X4-F1
#
_cell.length_a   1.000
_cell.length_b   1.000
_cell.length_c   1.000
_cell.angle_alpha   90.00
_cell.angle_beta   90.00
_cell.angle_gamma   90.00
#
_symmetry.space_group_name_H-M   'P 1'
#
loop_
_entity.id
_entity.type
_entity.pdbx_description
1 polymer ?
#
loop_
_entity_poly.entity_id
_entity_poly.type
_entity_poly.pdbx_seq_one_letter_code
_entity_poly.pdbx_strand_id
1 'polypeptide(L)'
;MTADGLDVDNLITRLLEVRGCRPGKTVQMTENEIRVLCIKAREIFLSQPILLELEAPLKICGDIHGQYNDLLRLFEYGGFPPEANYLFLGDYVDRGKQSLETICLLLAYKIKYPENFFLLRGNHECASINRIYGFYDECKRRFSIKLWKTFTDCFNCLPIAALIDEKIFCCHGGLSPDLQNMEQIRRIMRPTDVPDTGLLCDLLWSDPDKDVQGWGENDRGVSFTFGPDVVAKFLNRHDLDLICRAHQVVEDGYEFFAKRQLVTLFSAPNYCGEFDNAGGMMSVDETLMCSFQILKPSEKKAKYQYAGLNSGRPVQSPQQRSSGNIFSLDIHPSGSKLATAGQDGGLLCDLLWSDPDKDVQGWGENDRGVSFTFGPDVVAKFLNRHDLDLICRAHQVVEDGYEFFAKRQLVTLFSAPNYCGEFDNAGGMMSVDETLMCSFQILKPSEKKAKYQYAGLNSGRPVQSPQQRSSPAVPQQSQQQGPPSKKK
;
A
#
# COMPACT_ATOMS: atom_id res chain seq x y z
N MET A 1 3.24 -17.21 38.95
CA MET A 1 2.50 -15.98 39.30
C MET A 1 3.45 -15.05 40.03
N THR A 2 3.94 -14.01 39.37
CA THR A 2 4.59 -12.87 40.04
C THR A 2 3.55 -11.77 40.15
N ALA A 3 3.41 -11.16 41.32
CA ALA A 3 2.30 -10.27 41.69
C ALA A 3 2.22 -8.94 40.91
N ASP A 4 3.13 -8.69 39.96
CA ASP A 4 3.17 -7.52 39.06
C ASP A 4 3.47 -7.91 37.58
N GLY A 5 3.39 -9.20 37.24
CA GLY A 5 3.78 -9.70 35.92
C GLY A 5 2.71 -9.50 34.85
N LEU A 6 2.91 -8.56 33.94
CA LEU A 6 2.17 -8.54 32.67
C LEU A 6 2.42 -9.85 31.92
N ASP A 7 1.38 -10.63 31.71
CA ASP A 7 1.39 -11.80 30.82
C ASP A 7 1.21 -11.31 29.37
N VAL A 8 2.34 -10.99 28.73
CA VAL A 8 2.38 -10.45 27.36
C VAL A 8 1.81 -11.46 26.35
N ASP A 9 2.01 -12.76 26.57
CA ASP A 9 1.51 -13.81 25.68
C ASP A 9 -0.01 -13.91 25.72
N ASN A 10 -0.59 -13.85 26.93
CA ASN A 10 -2.04 -13.79 27.09
C ASN A 10 -2.63 -12.53 26.47
N LEU A 11 -1.99 -11.37 26.64
CA LEU A 11 -2.44 -10.11 26.05
C LEU A 11 -2.42 -10.16 24.52
N ILE A 12 -1.33 -10.64 23.91
CA ILE A 12 -1.24 -10.83 22.45
C ILE A 12 -2.33 -11.79 21.98
N THR A 13 -2.52 -12.91 22.67
CA THR A 13 -3.58 -13.88 22.32
C THR A 13 -4.95 -13.22 22.27
N ARG A 14 -5.35 -12.47 23.31
CA ARG A 14 -6.64 -11.74 23.34
C ARG A 14 -6.75 -10.68 22.26
N LEU A 15 -5.66 -9.97 21.96
CA LEU A 15 -5.62 -8.98 20.89
C LEU A 15 -5.84 -9.65 19.53
N LEU A 16 -5.23 -10.81 19.29
CA LEU A 16 -5.38 -11.55 18.03
C LEU A 16 -6.69 -12.36 17.93
N GLU A 17 -7.38 -12.66 19.04
CA GLU A 17 -8.65 -13.42 19.03
C GLU A 17 -9.80 -12.73 18.28
N VAL A 18 -9.71 -11.41 18.05
CA VAL A 18 -10.72 -10.70 17.25
C VAL A 18 -10.52 -10.86 15.75
N ARG A 19 -9.47 -11.55 15.31
CA ARG A 19 -9.29 -11.96 13.91
C ARG A 19 -10.50 -12.79 13.47
N GLY A 20 -11.15 -12.37 12.39
CA GLY A 20 -12.39 -12.99 11.89
C GLY A 20 -13.67 -12.57 12.61
N CYS A 21 -13.60 -11.76 13.67
CA CYS A 21 -14.78 -11.08 14.20
C CYS A 21 -15.19 -9.92 13.28
N ARG A 22 -16.40 -9.38 13.51
CA ARG A 22 -16.83 -8.16 12.82
C ARG A 22 -15.84 -7.02 13.13
N PRO A 23 -15.36 -6.27 12.12
CA PRO A 23 -14.51 -5.10 12.34
C PRO A 23 -15.12 -4.13 13.35
N GLY A 24 -14.30 -3.62 14.27
CA GLY A 24 -14.73 -2.75 15.37
C GLY A 24 -14.97 -3.47 16.70
N LYS A 25 -14.84 -4.81 16.77
CA LYS A 25 -14.89 -5.52 18.06
C LYS A 25 -13.71 -5.09 18.93
N THR A 26 -14.02 -4.55 20.11
CA THR A 26 -13.03 -4.12 21.10
C THR A 26 -12.46 -5.32 21.86
N VAL A 27 -11.20 -5.20 22.27
CA VAL A 27 -10.53 -6.21 23.10
C VAL A 27 -10.60 -5.77 24.57
N GLN A 28 -10.95 -6.70 25.46
CA GLN A 28 -11.02 -6.42 26.89
C GLN A 28 -9.61 -6.44 27.48
N MET A 29 -9.15 -5.27 27.93
CA MET A 29 -7.87 -5.05 28.59
C MET A 29 -8.15 -4.24 29.86
N THR A 30 -7.45 -4.54 30.95
CA THR A 30 -7.52 -3.74 32.18
C THR A 30 -6.60 -2.53 32.08
N GLU A 31 -6.94 -1.44 32.77
CA GLU A 31 -6.08 -0.24 32.81
C GLU A 31 -4.68 -0.57 33.35
N ASN A 32 -4.57 -1.49 34.31
CA ASN A 32 -3.28 -1.89 34.87
C ASN A 32 -2.42 -2.67 33.87
N GLU A 33 -3.00 -3.57 33.05
CA GLU A 33 -2.27 -4.26 31.99
C GLU A 33 -1.67 -3.27 31.00
N ILE A 34 -2.47 -2.30 30.52
CA ILE A 34 -2.02 -1.27 29.57
C ILE A 34 -0.94 -0.38 30.20
N ARG A 35 -1.12 0.00 31.48
CA ARG A 35 -0.13 0.80 32.21
C ARG A 35 1.22 0.07 32.31
N VAL A 36 1.23 -1.21 32.71
CA VAL A 36 2.47 -2.01 32.81
C VAL A 36 3.08 -2.25 31.43
N LEU A 37 2.26 -2.42 30.39
CA LEU A 37 2.70 -2.51 29.00
C LEU A 37 3.49 -1.26 28.58
N CYS A 38 2.94 -0.07 28.82
CA CYS A 38 3.61 1.19 28.50
C CYS A 38 4.94 1.36 29.24
N ILE A 39 4.98 1.00 30.54
CA ILE A 39 6.20 1.10 31.36
C ILE A 39 7.29 0.17 30.82
N LYS A 40 6.96 -1.09 30.53
CA LYS A 40 7.92 -2.06 29.99
C LYS A 40 8.42 -1.68 28.61
N ALA A 41 7.53 -1.25 27.70
CA ALA A 41 7.95 -0.81 26.39
C ALA A 41 8.84 0.44 26.46
N ARG A 42 8.52 1.39 27.36
CA ARG A 42 9.34 2.57 27.63
C ARG A 42 10.76 2.22 28.07
N GLU A 43 10.91 1.24 28.96
CA GLU A 43 12.23 0.74 29.40
C GLU A 43 13.04 0.24 28.20
N ILE A 44 12.44 -0.56 27.32
CA ILE A 44 13.09 -1.08 26.11
C ILE A 44 13.48 0.04 25.15
N PHE A 45 12.59 1.00 24.92
CA PHE A 45 12.92 2.12 24.02
C PHE A 45 14.09 2.94 24.56
N LEU A 46 14.17 3.17 25.88
CA LEU A 46 15.28 3.88 26.50
C LEU A 46 16.59 3.09 26.50
N SER A 47 16.53 1.76 26.52
CA SER A 47 17.73 0.91 26.42
C SER A 47 18.29 0.81 25.00
N GLN A 48 17.44 0.98 23.98
CA GLN A 48 17.85 0.98 22.58
C GLN A 48 18.21 2.41 22.09
N PRO A 49 19.06 2.56 21.06
CA PRO A 49 19.40 3.87 20.51
C PRO A 49 18.18 4.67 20.00
N ILE A 50 18.29 6.01 19.96
CA ILE A 50 17.24 6.86 19.37
C ILE A 50 17.29 6.88 17.84
N LEU A 51 18.48 6.71 17.28
CA LEU A 51 18.71 6.37 15.87
C LEU A 51 19.02 4.88 15.85
N LEU A 52 18.06 4.07 15.42
CA LEU A 52 18.23 2.62 15.35
C LEU A 52 19.18 2.26 14.21
N GLU A 53 20.00 1.23 14.41
CA GLU A 53 20.84 0.63 13.38
C GLU A 53 20.34 -0.80 13.23
N LEU A 54 19.79 -1.12 12.06
CA LEU A 54 19.03 -2.33 11.78
C LEU A 54 19.63 -3.07 10.58
N GLU A 55 19.38 -4.36 10.50
CA GLU A 55 19.83 -5.23 9.40
C GLU A 55 18.60 -5.86 8.73
N ALA A 56 18.66 -6.01 7.42
CA ALA A 56 17.73 -6.80 6.64
C ALA A 56 17.88 -8.31 6.96
N PRO A 57 16.84 -9.14 6.76
CA PRO A 57 15.57 -8.82 6.13
C PRO A 57 14.56 -8.21 7.12
N LEU A 58 13.77 -7.24 6.66
CA LEU A 58 12.65 -6.69 7.43
C LEU A 58 11.55 -6.10 6.55
N LYS A 59 10.39 -5.86 7.18
CA LYS A 59 9.22 -5.23 6.58
C LYS A 59 8.98 -3.87 7.19
N ILE A 60 8.85 -2.84 6.36
CA ILE A 60 8.64 -1.45 6.76
C ILE A 60 7.20 -1.04 6.50
N CYS A 61 6.54 -0.51 7.52
CA CYS A 61 5.15 -0.05 7.47
C CYS A 61 5.06 1.44 7.80
N GLY A 62 4.20 2.16 7.07
CA GLY A 62 3.84 3.55 7.37
C GLY A 62 2.72 3.65 8.40
N ASP A 63 1.91 4.70 8.26
CA ASP A 63 0.84 5.08 9.19
C ASP A 63 -0.24 4.00 9.33
N ILE A 64 -0.78 3.86 10.54
CA ILE A 64 -1.84 2.89 10.88
C ILE A 64 -3.10 3.58 11.43
N HIS A 65 -2.92 4.67 12.19
CA HIS A 65 -3.99 5.53 12.70
C HIS A 65 -5.20 4.78 13.28
N GLY A 66 -4.97 3.85 14.21
CA GLY A 66 -6.03 3.11 14.88
C GLY A 66 -6.93 2.26 13.97
N GLN A 67 -6.52 1.97 12.71
CA GLN A 67 -7.18 1.01 11.83
C GLN A 67 -6.79 -0.43 12.18
N TYR A 68 -7.16 -0.85 13.40
CA TYR A 68 -6.69 -2.09 14.00
C TYR A 68 -6.96 -3.35 13.16
N ASN A 69 -8.12 -3.45 12.51
CA ASN A 69 -8.41 -4.60 11.64
C ASN A 69 -7.52 -4.64 10.40
N ASP A 70 -7.10 -3.49 9.88
CA ASP A 70 -6.17 -3.43 8.75
C ASP A 70 -4.73 -3.74 9.19
N LEU A 71 -4.34 -3.36 10.42
CA LEU A 71 -3.07 -3.83 11.01
C LEU A 71 -3.04 -5.36 11.11
N LEU A 72 -4.13 -5.99 11.55
CA LEU A 72 -4.21 -7.46 11.59
C LEU A 72 -4.11 -8.07 10.18
N ARG A 73 -4.76 -7.48 9.17
CA ARG A 73 -4.63 -7.90 7.77
C ARG A 73 -3.21 -7.71 7.23
N LEU A 74 -2.52 -6.65 7.63
CA LEU A 74 -1.13 -6.40 7.28
C LEU A 74 -0.23 -7.52 7.81
N PHE A 75 -0.39 -7.92 9.08
CA PHE A 75 0.33 -9.07 9.63
C PHE A 75 -0.07 -10.41 8.99
N GLU A 76 -1.34 -10.59 8.61
CA GLU A 76 -1.76 -11.79 7.86
C GLU A 76 -1.07 -11.91 6.49
N TYR A 77 -0.78 -10.77 5.86
CA TYR A 77 -0.14 -10.72 4.55
C TYR A 77 1.39 -10.74 4.63
N GLY A 78 1.95 -10.08 5.64
CA GLY A 78 3.39 -9.97 5.89
C GLY A 78 4.00 -11.07 6.76
N GLY A 79 3.19 -11.91 7.40
CA GLY A 79 3.63 -12.85 8.43
C GLY A 79 3.61 -12.21 9.82
N PHE A 80 3.11 -12.94 10.83
CA PHE A 80 3.02 -12.40 12.19
C PHE A 80 4.39 -12.43 12.86
N PRO A 81 4.76 -11.45 13.71
CA PRO A 81 5.99 -11.55 14.50
C PRO A 81 6.03 -12.86 15.33
N PRO A 82 7.14 -13.62 15.31
CA PRO A 82 8.46 -13.27 14.77
C PRO A 82 8.75 -13.88 13.38
N GLU A 83 7.74 -14.32 12.62
CA GLU A 83 7.92 -14.87 11.26
C GLU A 83 8.56 -13.86 10.29
N ALA A 84 8.39 -12.56 10.55
CA ALA A 84 9.08 -11.48 9.87
C ALA A 84 9.50 -10.39 10.86
N ASN A 85 10.63 -9.74 10.57
CA ASN A 85 11.06 -8.55 11.29
C ASN A 85 10.28 -7.33 10.80
N TYR A 86 9.97 -6.39 11.70
CA TYR A 86 9.18 -5.20 11.35
C TYR A 86 9.80 -3.90 11.85
N LEU A 87 9.71 -2.87 11.02
CA LEU A 87 9.90 -1.47 11.38
C LEU A 87 8.62 -0.69 11.04
N PHE A 88 8.01 -0.04 12.02
CA PHE A 88 6.90 0.88 11.76
C PHE A 88 7.37 2.33 11.88
N LEU A 89 6.95 3.17 10.94
CA LEU A 89 7.40 4.55 10.79
C LEU A 89 6.63 5.58 11.62
N GLY A 90 5.71 5.16 12.49
CA GLY A 90 4.94 6.06 13.37
C GLY A 90 3.45 6.11 13.03
N ASP A 91 2.76 7.06 13.66
CA ASP A 91 1.34 7.37 13.46
C ASP A 91 0.44 6.15 13.69
N TYR A 92 0.51 5.65 14.92
CA TYR A 92 -0.22 4.47 15.38
C TYR A 92 -1.62 4.82 15.85
N VAL A 93 -1.77 6.02 16.44
CA VAL A 93 -2.99 6.47 17.11
C VAL A 93 -3.70 7.57 16.32
N ASP A 94 -4.82 8.04 16.88
CA ASP A 94 -5.74 9.04 16.30
C ASP A 94 -6.48 8.60 15.04
N ARG A 95 -7.48 9.40 14.66
CA ARG A 95 -8.29 9.35 13.43
C ARG A 95 -9.16 8.10 13.27
N GLY A 96 -8.58 6.90 13.40
CA GLY A 96 -9.30 5.64 13.41
C GLY A 96 -10.04 5.37 14.71
N LYS A 97 -10.64 4.18 14.79
CA LYS A 97 -11.64 3.84 15.82
C LYS A 97 -11.10 3.00 16.98
N GLN A 98 -9.91 2.43 16.82
CA GLN A 98 -9.35 1.42 17.72
C GLN A 98 -7.85 1.67 17.96
N SER A 99 -7.48 2.91 18.28
CA SER A 99 -6.08 3.29 18.52
C SER A 99 -5.52 2.55 19.73
N LEU A 100 -6.33 2.28 20.76
CA LEU A 100 -5.90 1.51 21.94
C LEU A 100 -5.49 0.08 21.58
N GLU A 101 -6.29 -0.66 20.81
CA GLU A 101 -5.92 -2.00 20.36
C GLU A 101 -4.68 -1.99 19.46
N THR A 102 -4.61 -1.04 18.52
CA THR A 102 -3.44 -0.86 17.65
C THR A 102 -2.17 -0.69 18.45
N ILE A 103 -2.09 0.34 19.31
CA ILE A 103 -0.85 0.62 20.04
C ILE A 103 -0.54 -0.48 21.07
N CYS A 104 -1.55 -1.08 21.71
CA CYS A 104 -1.31 -2.16 22.66
C CYS A 104 -0.72 -3.40 21.99
N LEU A 105 -1.16 -3.77 20.78
CA LEU A 105 -0.57 -4.89 20.05
C LEU A 105 0.88 -4.59 19.63
N LEU A 106 1.14 -3.39 19.11
CA LEU A 106 2.49 -2.97 18.71
C LEU A 106 3.46 -2.97 19.90
N LEU A 107 3.06 -2.41 21.05
CA LEU A 107 3.89 -2.41 22.26
C LEU A 107 4.07 -3.82 22.83
N ALA A 108 3.06 -4.68 22.75
CA ALA A 108 3.17 -6.07 23.20
C ALA A 108 4.18 -6.85 22.34
N TYR A 109 4.16 -6.66 21.01
CA TYR A 109 5.19 -7.22 20.13
C TYR A 109 6.56 -6.62 20.38
N LYS A 110 6.66 -5.31 20.66
CA LYS A 110 7.95 -4.70 21.04
C LYS A 110 8.55 -5.35 22.29
N ILE A 111 7.73 -5.66 23.29
CA ILE A 111 8.20 -6.33 24.52
C ILE A 111 8.56 -7.79 24.25
N LYS A 112 7.78 -8.49 23.43
CA LYS A 112 7.99 -9.91 23.15
C LYS A 112 9.19 -10.15 22.23
N TYR A 113 9.42 -9.26 21.28
CA TYR A 113 10.44 -9.38 20.22
C TYR A 113 11.26 -8.10 20.10
N PRO A 114 11.99 -7.68 21.15
CA PRO A 114 12.64 -6.37 21.22
C PRO A 114 13.69 -6.14 20.12
N GLU A 115 14.29 -7.21 19.60
CA GLU A 115 15.35 -7.18 18.58
C GLU A 115 14.83 -7.56 17.16
N ASN A 116 13.53 -7.77 16.99
CA ASN A 116 12.90 -8.11 15.69
C ASN A 116 11.70 -7.21 15.35
N PHE A 117 11.29 -6.35 16.28
CA PHE A 117 10.12 -5.50 16.14
C PHE A 117 10.44 -4.08 16.61
N PHE A 118 10.34 -3.11 15.70
CA PHE A 118 10.82 -1.74 15.89
C PHE A 118 9.71 -0.73 15.58
N LEU A 119 9.64 0.32 16.37
CA LEU A 119 8.60 1.35 16.32
C LEU A 119 9.28 2.72 16.38
N LEU A 120 9.19 3.51 15.31
CA LEU A 120 9.62 4.90 15.29
C LEU A 120 8.51 5.84 15.78
N ARG A 121 8.86 7.07 16.11
CA ARG A 121 7.90 8.08 16.51
C ARG A 121 7.31 8.80 15.30
N GLY A 122 5.99 8.80 15.17
CA GLY A 122 5.26 9.69 14.28
C GLY A 122 4.85 10.99 14.96
N ASN A 123 4.30 11.94 14.19
CA ASN A 123 3.86 13.22 14.75
C ASN A 123 2.59 13.08 15.61
N HIS A 124 1.82 12.00 15.47
CA HIS A 124 0.68 11.68 16.34
C HIS A 124 1.09 11.05 17.68
N GLU A 125 2.34 10.60 17.83
CA GLU A 125 2.89 10.16 19.12
C GLU A 125 3.41 11.34 19.98
N CYS A 126 2.67 12.46 19.99
CA CYS A 126 2.90 13.59 20.89
C CYS A 126 1.59 14.12 21.49
N ALA A 127 1.68 14.70 22.70
CA ALA A 127 0.51 15.05 23.48
C ALA A 127 -0.34 16.16 22.82
N SER A 128 0.29 17.13 22.17
CA SER A 128 -0.42 18.26 21.55
C SER A 128 -1.34 17.81 20.41
N ILE A 129 -0.89 16.84 19.61
CA ILE A 129 -1.63 16.31 18.45
C ILE A 129 -2.69 15.29 18.90
N ASN A 130 -2.31 14.26 19.65
CA ASN A 130 -3.25 13.21 20.00
C ASN A 130 -4.25 13.60 21.11
N ARG A 131 -4.11 14.82 21.64
CA ARG A 131 -5.12 15.47 22.47
C ARG A 131 -6.39 15.83 21.69
N ILE A 132 -6.27 16.13 20.39
CA ILE A 132 -7.35 16.70 19.58
C ILE A 132 -7.80 15.78 18.43
N TYR A 133 -6.98 14.81 18.00
CA TYR A 133 -7.30 13.96 16.85
C TYR A 133 -7.85 12.56 17.20
N GLY A 134 -8.12 12.29 18.48
CA GLY A 134 -9.01 11.21 18.91
C GLY A 134 -8.49 10.33 20.05
N PHE A 135 -7.18 10.15 20.20
CA PHE A 135 -6.61 9.19 21.14
C PHE A 135 -6.87 9.56 22.61
N TYR A 136 -6.75 10.85 22.95
CA TYR A 136 -7.12 11.34 24.28
C TYR A 136 -8.57 11.02 24.62
N ASP A 137 -9.49 11.29 23.69
CA ASP A 137 -10.92 11.04 23.91
C ASP A 137 -11.22 9.54 23.98
N GLU A 138 -10.51 8.71 23.20
CA GLU A 138 -10.60 7.26 23.29
C GLU A 138 -10.14 6.75 24.67
N CYS A 139 -8.97 7.19 25.15
CA CYS A 139 -8.44 6.88 26.48
C CYS A 139 -9.40 7.32 27.58
N LYS A 140 -9.85 8.57 27.55
CA LYS A 140 -10.77 9.14 28.55
C LYS A 140 -12.11 8.40 28.60
N ARG A 141 -12.63 7.99 27.45
CA ARG A 141 -13.93 7.30 27.34
C ARG A 141 -13.86 5.85 27.80
N ARG A 142 -12.78 5.13 27.48
CA ARG A 142 -12.65 3.69 27.77
C ARG A 142 -11.96 3.38 29.09
N PHE A 143 -11.10 4.28 29.55
CA PHE A 143 -10.28 4.12 30.73
C PHE A 143 -10.21 5.44 31.51
N SER A 144 -9.07 6.13 31.46
CA SER A 144 -8.82 7.34 32.23
C SER A 144 -7.90 8.32 31.50
N ILE A 145 -7.95 9.59 31.91
CA ILE A 145 -6.98 10.61 31.47
C ILE A 145 -5.56 10.27 31.96
N LYS A 146 -5.46 9.59 33.11
CA LYS A 146 -4.17 9.16 33.66
C LYS A 146 -3.50 8.16 32.72
N LEU A 147 -4.26 7.24 32.12
CA LEU A 147 -3.73 6.29 31.15
C LEU A 147 -3.19 6.99 29.90
N TRP A 148 -3.87 8.02 29.38
CA TRP A 148 -3.35 8.82 28.27
C TRP A 148 -2.01 9.49 28.59
N LYS A 149 -1.84 10.00 29.82
CA LYS A 149 -0.54 10.53 30.28
C LYS A 149 0.54 9.44 30.31
N THR A 150 0.18 8.21 30.76
CA THR A 150 1.10 7.07 30.71
C THR A 150 1.52 6.71 29.29
N PHE A 151 0.61 6.77 28.31
CA PHE A 151 0.99 6.63 26.90
C PHE A 151 1.91 7.76 26.43
N THR A 152 1.63 9.00 26.82
CA THR A 152 2.50 10.15 26.51
C THR A 152 3.92 9.94 27.03
N ASP A 153 4.07 9.46 28.27
CA ASP A 153 5.38 9.15 28.85
C ASP A 153 6.13 8.05 28.08
N CYS A 154 5.39 7.09 27.50
CA CYS A 154 5.93 6.03 26.65
C CYS A 154 6.34 6.58 25.27
N PHE A 155 5.48 7.36 24.63
CA PHE A 155 5.72 7.97 23.32
C PHE A 155 6.90 8.93 23.31
N ASN A 156 7.10 9.68 24.40
CA ASN A 156 8.25 10.55 24.59
C ASN A 156 9.59 9.80 24.58
N CYS A 157 9.58 8.47 24.67
CA CYS A 157 10.76 7.62 24.63
C CYS A 157 10.94 6.86 23.31
N LEU A 158 10.05 6.99 22.32
CA LEU A 158 10.22 6.32 21.03
C LEU A 158 11.49 6.79 20.30
N PRO A 159 12.19 5.90 19.57
CA PRO A 159 13.25 6.28 18.64
C PRO A 159 12.67 7.11 17.48
N ILE A 160 13.51 7.93 16.85
CA ILE A 160 13.07 8.95 15.89
C ILE A 160 13.38 8.55 14.45
N ALA A 161 14.47 7.81 14.25
CA ALA A 161 14.90 7.35 12.94
C ALA A 161 15.53 5.96 13.03
N ALA A 162 15.67 5.30 11.87
CA ALA A 162 16.44 4.08 11.73
C ALA A 162 17.34 4.16 10.49
N LEU A 163 18.45 3.43 10.52
CA LEU A 163 19.34 3.20 9.40
C LEU A 163 19.42 1.69 9.17
N ILE A 164 19.00 1.24 7.99
CA ILE A 164 19.02 -0.19 7.62
C ILE A 164 20.23 -0.45 6.74
N ASP A 165 21.10 -1.38 7.17
CA ASP A 165 22.34 -1.80 6.49
C ASP A 165 23.17 -0.63 5.98
N GLU A 166 23.20 0.47 6.73
CA GLU A 166 23.90 1.71 6.37
C GLU A 166 23.47 2.34 5.02
N LYS A 167 22.36 1.90 4.42
CA LYS A 167 21.93 2.34 3.07
C LYS A 167 20.53 2.95 3.01
N ILE A 168 19.62 2.57 3.91
CA ILE A 168 18.24 3.10 3.92
C ILE A 168 17.99 3.91 5.18
N PHE A 169 17.82 5.22 5.04
CA PHE A 169 17.43 6.10 6.15
C PHE A 169 15.91 6.15 6.29
N CYS A 170 15.42 5.83 7.48
CA CYS A 170 14.00 5.75 7.79
C CYS A 170 13.60 6.78 8.85
N CYS A 171 12.53 7.53 8.61
CA CYS A 171 11.90 8.43 9.59
C CYS A 171 10.40 8.58 9.27
N HIS A 172 9.63 9.25 10.13
CA HIS A 172 8.22 9.47 9.86
C HIS A 172 7.99 10.57 8.82
N GLY A 173 8.45 11.77 9.15
CA GLY A 173 8.35 12.99 8.36
C GLY A 173 9.36 12.97 7.23
N GLY A 174 10.47 13.69 7.36
CA GLY A 174 11.46 13.73 6.30
C GLY A 174 12.76 14.35 6.76
N LEU A 175 13.40 15.08 5.86
CA LEU A 175 14.68 15.73 6.15
C LEU A 175 14.49 17.02 6.94
N SER A 176 15.58 17.50 7.55
CA SER A 176 15.65 18.81 8.21
C SER A 176 16.78 19.65 7.64
N PRO A 177 16.62 20.98 7.48
CA PRO A 177 17.73 21.87 7.16
C PRO A 177 18.81 21.86 8.26
N ASP A 178 18.44 21.48 9.49
CA ASP A 178 19.37 21.38 10.61
C ASP A 178 20.14 20.05 10.62
N LEU A 179 19.71 19.03 9.86
CA LEU A 179 20.35 17.72 9.82
C LEU A 179 21.58 17.74 8.91
N GLN A 180 22.75 17.92 9.52
CA GLN A 180 24.04 17.90 8.83
C GLN A 180 24.81 16.59 9.05
N ASN A 181 24.60 15.94 10.19
CA ASN A 181 25.20 14.65 10.54
C ASN A 181 24.27 13.81 11.44
N MET A 182 24.36 12.49 11.32
CA MET A 182 23.51 11.55 12.08
C MET A 182 23.74 11.62 13.60
N GLU A 183 24.90 12.10 14.04
CA GLU A 183 25.22 12.30 15.45
C GLU A 183 24.31 13.36 16.11
N GLN A 184 23.76 14.31 15.34
CA GLN A 184 22.74 15.23 15.85
C GLN A 184 21.47 14.49 16.30
N ILE A 185 21.06 13.43 15.59
CA ILE A 185 19.91 12.60 15.99
C ILE A 185 20.27 11.80 17.25
N ARG A 186 21.46 11.19 17.30
CA ARG A 186 21.94 10.39 18.44
C ARG A 186 21.98 11.17 19.76
N ARG A 187 22.21 12.49 19.71
CA ARG A 187 22.29 13.38 20.88
C ARG A 187 20.94 13.88 21.40
N ILE A 188 19.84 13.61 20.71
CA ILE A 188 18.51 13.97 21.21
C ILE A 188 18.23 13.10 22.44
N MET A 189 18.06 13.76 23.60
CA MET A 189 17.82 13.09 24.87
C MET A 189 16.34 12.67 24.99
N ARG A 190 16.10 11.46 25.50
CA ARG A 190 14.76 10.95 25.82
C ARG A 190 14.60 10.77 27.34
N PRO A 191 13.39 10.96 27.90
CA PRO A 191 12.15 11.36 27.24
C PRO A 191 12.15 12.81 26.78
N THR A 192 11.56 13.11 25.62
CA THR A 192 11.35 14.48 25.13
C THR A 192 9.98 14.64 24.50
N ASP A 193 9.39 15.82 24.59
CA ASP A 193 8.24 16.20 23.76
C ASP A 193 8.72 16.60 22.35
N VAL A 194 7.79 16.68 21.40
CA VAL A 194 8.08 17.17 20.04
C VAL A 194 7.99 18.71 20.06
N PRO A 195 9.07 19.45 19.74
CA PRO A 195 9.03 20.90 19.67
C PRO A 195 8.23 21.38 18.46
N ASP A 196 7.81 22.65 18.46
CA ASP A 196 7.08 23.25 17.33
C ASP A 196 7.98 23.53 16.10
N THR A 197 9.31 23.52 16.27
CA THR A 197 10.31 23.79 15.22
C THR A 197 11.63 23.06 15.47
N GLY A 198 12.46 22.93 14.44
CA GLY A 198 13.84 22.44 14.50
C GLY A 198 13.94 20.93 14.25
N LEU A 199 15.17 20.39 14.32
CA LEU A 199 15.49 19.01 13.90
C LEU A 199 14.45 17.93 14.25
N LEU A 200 14.02 17.83 15.52
CA LEU A 200 13.06 16.81 15.93
C LEU A 200 11.66 17.06 15.34
N CYS A 201 11.23 18.31 15.24
CA CYS A 201 9.99 18.65 14.55
C CYS A 201 10.07 18.22 13.09
N ASP A 202 11.15 18.58 12.41
CA ASP A 202 11.27 18.37 10.97
C ASP A 202 11.31 16.88 10.59
N LEU A 203 12.04 16.05 11.36
CA LEU A 203 12.08 14.59 11.19
C LEU A 203 10.70 13.93 11.30
N LEU A 204 9.73 14.59 11.93
CA LEU A 204 8.36 14.10 12.13
C LEU A 204 7.33 14.82 11.24
N TRP A 205 7.67 15.95 10.61
CA TRP A 205 6.66 16.80 9.94
C TRP A 205 7.02 17.28 8.53
N SER A 206 8.28 17.20 8.10
CA SER A 206 8.64 17.70 6.77
C SER A 206 8.14 16.78 5.66
N ASP A 207 7.88 17.36 4.48
CA ASP A 207 7.36 16.64 3.32
C ASP A 207 8.21 16.88 2.05
N PRO A 208 8.36 15.86 1.18
CA PRO A 208 8.94 16.07 -0.14
C PRO A 208 7.97 16.87 -1.04
N ASP A 209 8.52 17.79 -1.84
CA ASP A 209 7.77 18.52 -2.85
C ASP A 209 8.57 18.61 -4.16
N LYS A 210 7.96 18.21 -5.27
CA LYS A 210 8.61 18.16 -6.60
C LYS A 210 8.79 19.54 -7.22
N ASP A 211 7.97 20.50 -6.81
CA ASP A 211 7.92 21.85 -7.37
C ASP A 211 8.82 22.82 -6.56
N VAL A 212 9.41 22.35 -5.45
CA VAL A 212 10.36 23.08 -4.61
C VAL A 212 11.81 22.78 -5.01
N GLN A 213 12.64 23.82 -5.04
CA GLN A 213 14.09 23.72 -5.12
C GLN A 213 14.70 24.11 -3.78
N GLY A 214 15.48 23.22 -3.16
CA GLY A 214 15.95 23.43 -1.79
C GLY A 214 14.84 23.20 -0.76
N TRP A 215 14.59 24.19 0.10
CA TRP A 215 13.59 24.15 1.17
C TRP A 215 12.46 25.14 0.88
N GLY A 216 11.23 24.74 1.16
CA GLY A 216 10.02 25.55 0.97
C GLY A 216 9.15 25.61 2.22
N GLU A 217 8.11 26.44 2.17
CA GLU A 217 7.06 26.46 3.19
C GLU A 217 6.23 25.16 3.11
N ASN A 218 5.71 24.71 4.26
CA ASN A 218 4.83 23.55 4.33
C ASN A 218 3.40 24.00 4.62
N ASP A 219 2.45 23.59 3.76
CA ASP A 219 1.02 23.91 3.87
C ASP A 219 0.38 23.41 5.17
N ARG A 220 1.03 22.50 5.90
CA ARG A 220 0.63 22.07 7.25
C ARG A 220 0.78 23.18 8.29
N GLY A 221 1.51 24.25 7.98
CA GLY A 221 1.81 25.34 8.90
C GLY A 221 2.88 24.99 9.96
N VAL A 222 3.61 23.90 9.76
CA VAL A 222 4.68 23.39 10.62
C VAL A 222 5.77 22.75 9.75
N SER A 223 7.04 22.87 10.17
CA SER A 223 8.19 22.34 9.42
C SER A 223 8.30 22.93 7.99
N PHE A 224 8.97 22.21 7.10
CA PHE A 224 9.34 22.62 5.74
C PHE A 224 8.93 21.57 4.70
N THR A 225 8.86 22.00 3.45
CA THR A 225 8.94 21.11 2.28
C THR A 225 10.38 21.04 1.76
N PHE A 226 10.75 19.94 1.09
CA PHE A 226 12.09 19.79 0.50
C PHE A 226 12.09 19.18 -0.90
N GLY A 227 12.95 19.73 -1.76
CA GLY A 227 13.05 19.36 -3.17
C GLY A 227 13.86 18.09 -3.46
N PRO A 228 13.81 17.56 -4.70
CA PRO A 228 14.62 16.43 -5.13
C PRO A 228 16.14 16.67 -4.98
N ASP A 229 16.58 17.93 -5.09
CA ASP A 229 17.99 18.27 -4.93
C ASP A 229 18.48 18.14 -3.47
N VAL A 230 17.59 18.35 -2.49
CA VAL A 230 17.90 18.13 -1.07
C VAL A 230 18.07 16.64 -0.79
N VAL A 231 17.16 15.80 -1.32
CA VAL A 231 17.24 14.34 -1.23
C VAL A 231 18.57 13.84 -1.79
N ALA A 232 18.89 14.21 -3.03
CA ALA A 232 20.12 13.77 -3.69
C ALA A 232 21.38 14.23 -2.93
N LYS A 233 21.41 15.47 -2.42
CA LYS A 233 22.54 15.98 -1.62
C LYS A 233 22.69 15.24 -0.30
N PHE A 234 21.59 14.92 0.38
CA PHE A 234 21.59 14.20 1.65
C PHE A 234 22.13 12.78 1.48
N LEU A 235 21.59 12.04 0.50
CA LEU A 235 22.02 10.67 0.21
C LEU A 235 23.51 10.60 -0.14
N ASN A 236 23.97 11.46 -1.06
CA ASN A 236 25.38 11.53 -1.45
C ASN A 236 26.30 11.89 -0.28
N ARG A 237 25.87 12.78 0.64
CA ARG A 237 26.67 13.19 1.78
C ARG A 237 26.87 12.06 2.80
N HIS A 238 25.86 11.20 2.95
CA HIS A 238 25.82 10.16 3.96
C HIS A 238 26.07 8.75 3.41
N ASP A 239 26.39 8.63 2.11
CA ASP A 239 26.58 7.36 1.39
C ASP A 239 25.38 6.41 1.50
N LEU A 240 24.18 6.98 1.37
CA LEU A 240 22.90 6.29 1.43
C LEU A 240 22.29 6.12 0.03
N ASP A 241 21.44 5.12 -0.12
CA ASP A 241 20.76 4.82 -1.39
C ASP A 241 19.30 5.28 -1.39
N LEU A 242 18.62 5.23 -0.24
CA LEU A 242 17.18 5.46 -0.13
C LEU A 242 16.79 6.18 1.16
N ILE A 243 15.81 7.08 1.05
CA ILE A 243 15.02 7.57 2.18
C ILE A 243 13.67 6.85 2.19
N CYS A 244 13.30 6.22 3.29
CA CYS A 244 11.99 5.62 3.49
C CYS A 244 11.21 6.42 4.55
N ARG A 245 10.02 6.92 4.20
CA ARG A 245 9.22 7.78 5.08
C ARG A 245 7.72 7.49 5.00
N ALA A 246 6.89 8.14 5.82
CA ALA A 246 5.44 7.90 5.88
C ALA A 246 4.58 9.18 5.77
N HIS A 247 3.65 9.49 6.70
CA HIS A 247 3.02 10.81 6.94
C HIS A 247 2.11 11.43 5.85
N GLN A 248 2.23 11.01 4.59
CA GLN A 248 1.39 11.44 3.48
C GLN A 248 0.60 10.26 2.92
N VAL A 249 -0.71 10.43 2.78
CA VAL A 249 -1.57 9.47 2.10
C VAL A 249 -1.16 9.43 0.62
N VAL A 250 -0.85 8.24 0.13
CA VAL A 250 -0.49 7.98 -1.27
C VAL A 250 -1.40 6.91 -1.85
N GLU A 251 -1.77 7.03 -3.12
CA GLU A 251 -2.86 6.26 -3.75
C GLU A 251 -2.64 4.75 -3.65
N ASP A 252 -1.44 4.27 -4.02
CA ASP A 252 -1.12 2.84 -4.03
C ASP A 252 -0.56 2.32 -2.69
N GLY A 253 -0.59 3.14 -1.64
CA GLY A 253 0.02 2.83 -0.34
C GLY A 253 1.56 2.95 -0.33
N TYR A 254 2.18 3.20 -1.48
CA TYR A 254 3.54 3.69 -1.60
C TYR A 254 3.66 4.68 -2.77
N GLU A 255 4.62 5.60 -2.71
CA GLU A 255 4.95 6.49 -3.84
C GLU A 255 6.45 6.82 -3.84
N PHE A 256 7.07 6.76 -5.02
CA PHE A 256 8.46 7.15 -5.18
C PHE A 256 8.61 8.64 -5.51
N PHE A 257 9.67 9.23 -4.99
CA PHE A 257 10.09 10.61 -5.22
C PHE A 257 11.57 10.67 -5.64
N ALA A 258 11.99 11.79 -6.23
CA ALA A 258 13.39 12.07 -6.59
C ALA A 258 14.08 10.91 -7.34
N LYS A 259 13.46 10.39 -8.42
CA LYS A 259 13.98 9.25 -9.18
C LYS A 259 14.23 8.00 -8.31
N ARG A 260 13.28 7.70 -7.41
CA ARG A 260 13.28 6.55 -6.48
C ARG A 260 14.30 6.64 -5.34
N GLN A 261 14.92 7.80 -5.15
CA GLN A 261 15.80 8.06 -4.02
C GLN A 261 15.05 8.30 -2.71
N LEU A 262 13.73 8.51 -2.77
CA LEU A 262 12.85 8.54 -1.60
C LEU A 262 11.58 7.74 -1.91
N VAL A 263 11.08 7.01 -0.92
CA VAL A 263 9.77 6.35 -0.95
C VAL A 263 8.93 6.78 0.25
N THR A 264 7.69 7.14 -0.03
CA THR A 264 6.64 7.37 0.96
C THR A 264 5.82 6.09 1.09
N LEU A 265 5.59 5.62 2.32
CA LEU A 265 4.75 4.47 2.67
C LEU A 265 3.54 4.92 3.48
N PHE A 266 2.36 4.40 3.16
CA PHE A 266 1.16 4.63 3.94
C PHE A 266 0.39 3.32 4.09
N SER A 267 0.21 2.82 5.32
CA SER A 267 -0.25 1.45 5.57
C SER A 267 -1.73 1.36 5.98
N ALA A 268 -2.46 2.48 6.06
CA ALA A 268 -3.88 2.53 6.38
C ALA A 268 -4.74 2.66 5.10
N PRO A 269 -5.31 1.57 4.57
CA PRO A 269 -6.15 1.62 3.37
C PRO A 269 -7.48 2.33 3.62
N ASN A 270 -8.00 3.01 2.59
CA ASN A 270 -9.23 3.82 2.63
C ASN A 270 -9.25 4.72 3.87
N TYR A 271 -8.18 5.52 4.00
CA TYR A 271 -7.88 6.31 5.19
C TYR A 271 -9.06 7.18 5.59
N CYS A 272 -9.40 7.15 6.88
CA CYS A 272 -10.58 7.83 7.47
C CYS A 272 -11.93 7.51 6.81
N GLY A 273 -12.00 6.59 5.84
CA GLY A 273 -13.18 6.38 5.00
C GLY A 273 -13.45 7.48 3.98
N GLU A 274 -12.49 8.39 3.77
CA GLU A 274 -12.59 9.56 2.91
C GLU A 274 -11.71 9.43 1.66
N PHE A 275 -10.62 8.68 1.76
CA PHE A 275 -9.70 8.38 0.66
C PHE A 275 -9.99 6.98 0.09
N ASP A 276 -9.64 6.75 -1.17
CA ASP A 276 -9.71 5.43 -1.82
C ASP A 276 -8.32 4.78 -1.96
N ASN A 277 -7.37 5.19 -1.10
CA ASN A 277 -6.00 4.71 -1.15
C ASN A 277 -5.88 3.25 -0.70
N ALA A 278 -4.91 2.53 -1.24
CA ALA A 278 -4.43 1.28 -0.68
C ALA A 278 -3.49 1.52 0.53
N GLY A 279 -3.23 0.46 1.29
CA GLY A 279 -2.16 0.41 2.27
C GLY A 279 -0.94 -0.29 1.67
N GLY A 280 0.26 0.20 1.91
CA GLY A 280 1.51 -0.40 1.43
C GLY A 280 2.41 -0.85 2.57
N MET A 281 3.25 -1.85 2.30
CA MET A 281 4.37 -2.27 3.15
C MET A 281 5.54 -2.61 2.25
N MET A 282 6.73 -2.13 2.58
CA MET A 282 7.96 -2.44 1.84
C MET A 282 8.68 -3.60 2.51
N SER A 283 9.00 -4.65 1.77
CA SER A 283 9.88 -5.73 2.22
C SER A 283 11.28 -5.45 1.68
N VAL A 284 12.25 -5.46 2.57
CA VAL A 284 13.69 -5.36 2.27
C VAL A 284 14.29 -6.72 2.57
N ASP A 285 14.88 -7.37 1.57
CA ASP A 285 15.58 -8.64 1.76
C ASP A 285 17.06 -8.45 2.10
N GLU A 286 17.77 -9.54 2.35
CA GLU A 286 19.19 -9.56 2.72
C GLU A 286 20.13 -8.92 1.66
N THR A 287 19.65 -8.76 0.42
CA THR A 287 20.39 -8.09 -0.67
C THR A 287 20.01 -6.62 -0.83
N LEU A 288 19.18 -6.09 0.07
CA LEU A 288 18.55 -4.77 0.01
C LEU A 288 17.59 -4.58 -1.16
N MET A 289 17.15 -5.66 -1.81
CA MET A 289 16.09 -5.57 -2.81
C MET A 289 14.78 -5.18 -2.11
N CYS A 290 14.20 -4.07 -2.56
CA CYS A 290 12.96 -3.53 -2.04
C CYS A 290 11.77 -3.98 -2.89
N SER A 291 10.79 -4.65 -2.28
CA SER A 291 9.53 -5.04 -2.92
C SER A 291 8.32 -4.55 -2.12
N PHE A 292 7.17 -4.36 -2.77
CA PHE A 292 5.99 -3.78 -2.12
C PHE A 292 4.84 -4.78 -2.03
N GLN A 293 4.24 -4.87 -0.86
CA GLN A 293 3.04 -5.66 -0.58
C GLN A 293 1.86 -4.70 -0.35
N ILE A 294 0.88 -4.73 -1.26
CA ILE A 294 -0.22 -3.76 -1.27
C ILE A 294 -1.51 -4.37 -0.73
N LEU A 295 -2.05 -3.75 0.32
CA LEU A 295 -3.32 -4.06 0.94
C LEU A 295 -4.41 -3.13 0.38
N LYS A 296 -5.20 -3.63 -0.58
CA LYS A 296 -6.34 -2.87 -1.10
C LYS A 296 -7.44 -2.68 -0.04
N PRO A 297 -8.24 -1.60 -0.13
CA PRO A 297 -9.41 -1.41 0.69
C PRO A 297 -10.30 -2.65 0.69
N SER A 298 -10.87 -2.99 1.85
CA SER A 298 -11.84 -4.07 1.89
C SER A 298 -13.12 -3.65 1.16
N GLU A 299 -13.62 -4.50 0.26
CA GLU A 299 -14.88 -4.22 -0.42
C GLU A 299 -15.99 -4.02 0.62
N LYS A 300 -16.64 -2.86 0.58
CA LYS A 300 -17.84 -2.61 1.37
C LYS A 300 -18.90 -3.61 0.90
N LYS A 301 -19.11 -4.70 1.63
CA LYS A 301 -20.31 -5.55 1.41
C LYS A 301 -21.52 -4.62 1.45
N ALA A 302 -22.22 -4.53 0.31
CA ALA A 302 -23.41 -3.71 0.17
C ALA A 302 -24.33 -3.95 1.38
N LYS A 303 -24.83 -2.87 1.98
CA LYS A 303 -25.77 -2.93 3.11
C LYS A 303 -26.96 -3.80 2.68
N TYR A 304 -27.02 -5.03 3.19
CA TYR A 304 -28.18 -5.89 3.00
C TYR A 304 -29.41 -5.21 3.60
N GLN A 305 -30.38 -4.89 2.75
CA GLN A 305 -31.74 -4.59 3.19
C GLN A 305 -32.32 -5.83 3.87
N TYR A 306 -32.93 -5.62 5.03
CA TYR A 306 -33.61 -6.62 5.83
C TYR A 306 -34.73 -7.32 5.04
N ALA A 307 -34.68 -8.65 4.98
CA ALA A 307 -35.85 -9.51 4.80
C ALA A 307 -35.65 -10.78 5.66
N GLY A 308 -36.65 -11.12 6.48
CA GLY A 308 -36.53 -12.09 7.57
C GLY A 308 -36.75 -13.56 7.21
N LEU A 309 -36.42 -14.41 8.21
CA LEU A 309 -36.87 -15.78 8.51
C LEU A 309 -36.56 -16.91 7.50
N ASN A 310 -35.62 -17.82 7.81
CA ASN A 310 -35.83 -19.07 8.60
C ASN A 310 -34.66 -20.08 8.45
N SER A 311 -34.48 -20.88 9.52
CA SER A 311 -33.54 -21.99 9.84
C SER A 311 -33.03 -22.99 8.78
N GLY A 312 -31.76 -23.44 8.92
CA GLY A 312 -31.35 -24.83 8.59
C GLY A 312 -29.86 -25.12 8.24
N ARG A 313 -29.05 -25.54 9.25
CA ARG A 313 -27.85 -26.46 9.28
C ARG A 313 -26.62 -26.31 8.32
N PRO A 314 -25.42 -26.84 8.72
CA PRO A 314 -24.11 -26.36 8.25
C PRO A 314 -23.52 -27.20 7.09
N VAL A 315 -22.72 -26.55 6.24
CA VAL A 315 -21.87 -27.22 5.23
C VAL A 315 -20.45 -26.64 5.29
N GLN A 316 -19.48 -27.56 5.22
CA GLN A 316 -18.04 -27.36 5.37
C GLN A 316 -17.40 -26.48 4.28
N SER A 317 -16.34 -25.80 4.67
CA SER A 317 -15.41 -25.00 3.88
C SER A 317 -14.58 -25.81 2.87
N PRO A 318 -14.26 -25.22 1.70
CA PRO A 318 -12.97 -25.44 1.05
C PRO A 318 -12.08 -24.20 1.22
N GLN A 319 -10.85 -24.45 1.63
CA GLN A 319 -9.74 -23.51 1.67
C GLN A 319 -9.50 -22.89 0.29
N GLN A 320 -9.49 -21.56 0.20
CA GLN A 320 -8.90 -20.83 -0.91
C GLN A 320 -7.67 -20.07 -0.39
N ARG A 321 -6.49 -20.57 -0.76
CA ARG A 321 -5.24 -19.83 -0.71
C ARG A 321 -5.36 -18.67 -1.71
N SER A 322 -5.28 -17.44 -1.23
CA SER A 322 -5.18 -16.26 -2.09
C SER A 322 -3.70 -15.94 -2.31
N SER A 323 -3.26 -16.09 -3.55
CA SER A 323 -1.95 -15.70 -4.03
C SER A 323 -1.88 -14.18 -4.15
N GLY A 324 -1.06 -13.56 -3.32
CA GLY A 324 -0.73 -12.15 -3.38
C GLY A 324 0.26 -11.84 -4.49
N ASN A 325 -0.04 -10.84 -5.31
CA ASN A 325 0.88 -10.35 -6.35
C ASN A 325 2.05 -9.63 -5.69
N ILE A 326 3.28 -10.07 -6.01
CA ILE A 326 4.54 -9.41 -5.69
C ILE A 326 4.98 -8.68 -6.96
N PHE A 327 5.14 -7.36 -6.90
CA PHE A 327 5.79 -6.59 -7.95
C PHE A 327 7.18 -6.13 -7.45
N SER A 328 8.22 -6.51 -8.18
CA SER A 328 9.57 -5.93 -8.10
C SER A 328 9.78 -5.12 -9.38
N LEU A 329 10.34 -3.92 -9.26
CA LEU A 329 10.65 -3.10 -10.43
C LEU A 329 11.93 -2.31 -10.17
N ASP A 330 13.05 -2.76 -10.75
CA ASP A 330 14.31 -2.02 -10.80
C ASP A 330 14.40 -1.21 -12.08
N ILE A 331 14.62 0.11 -11.94
CA ILE A 331 15.10 0.99 -13.01
C ILE A 331 15.89 2.12 -12.34
N HIS A 332 17.20 2.17 -12.57
CA HIS A 332 18.05 3.34 -12.33
C HIS A 332 18.12 4.24 -13.58
N PRO A 333 18.38 5.56 -13.46
CA PRO A 333 17.96 6.56 -14.44
C PRO A 333 19.09 7.33 -15.14
N SER A 334 18.82 7.83 -16.35
CA SER A 334 19.28 9.14 -16.85
C SER A 334 18.26 9.63 -17.90
N GLY A 335 17.53 10.75 -17.71
CA GLY A 335 17.92 12.14 -17.99
C GLY A 335 18.08 12.37 -19.51
N SER A 336 17.40 13.25 -20.25
CA SER A 336 16.70 14.51 -19.94
C SER A 336 16.04 15.11 -21.20
N LYS A 337 14.95 15.88 -21.00
CA LYS A 337 14.46 17.08 -21.73
C LYS A 337 14.14 17.04 -23.24
N LEU A 338 12.96 17.59 -23.55
CA LEU A 338 12.44 17.91 -24.89
C LEU A 338 13.46 18.69 -25.75
N ALA A 339 13.74 18.17 -26.93
CA ALA A 339 14.11 18.93 -28.12
C ALA A 339 13.49 18.27 -29.36
N THR A 340 12.76 19.08 -30.11
CA THR A 340 12.46 19.05 -31.56
C THR A 340 12.81 17.79 -32.37
N ALA A 341 11.83 17.33 -33.15
CA ALA A 341 11.94 16.40 -34.27
C ALA A 341 13.34 16.34 -34.91
N GLY A 342 14.07 15.28 -34.54
CA GLY A 342 15.42 14.97 -35.02
C GLY A 342 15.90 13.68 -34.37
N GLN A 343 15.85 12.59 -35.12
CA GLN A 343 16.49 11.27 -34.92
C GLN A 343 16.28 10.44 -33.62
N ASP A 344 15.87 10.99 -32.46
CA ASP A 344 15.68 10.20 -31.22
C ASP A 344 14.25 9.68 -30.99
N GLY A 345 13.25 10.22 -31.68
CA GLY A 345 11.87 9.74 -31.61
C GLY A 345 11.66 8.34 -32.22
N GLY A 346 12.57 7.92 -33.10
CA GLY A 346 12.54 6.60 -33.73
C GLY A 346 12.84 5.48 -32.73
N LEU A 347 13.93 5.59 -31.97
CA LEU A 347 14.37 4.52 -31.07
C LEU A 347 13.35 4.22 -29.96
N LEU A 348 12.75 5.25 -29.35
CA LEU A 348 11.72 5.03 -28.33
C LEU A 348 10.46 4.40 -28.93
N CYS A 349 10.07 4.83 -30.12
CA CYS A 349 8.98 4.19 -30.86
C CYS A 349 9.31 2.72 -31.14
N ASP A 350 10.55 2.44 -31.56
CA ASP A 350 10.98 1.09 -31.92
C ASP A 350 11.05 0.16 -30.70
N LEU A 351 11.51 0.65 -29.55
CA LEU A 351 11.53 -0.09 -28.29
C LEU A 351 10.11 -0.42 -27.77
N LEU A 352 9.13 0.43 -28.05
CA LEU A 352 7.77 0.26 -27.55
C LEU A 352 6.84 -0.51 -28.51
N TRP A 353 7.08 -0.40 -29.82
CA TRP A 353 6.13 -0.82 -30.85
C TRP A 353 6.70 -1.80 -31.88
N SER A 354 7.96 -2.21 -31.75
CA SER A 354 8.47 -3.30 -32.60
C SER A 354 7.89 -4.64 -32.18
N ASP A 355 7.69 -5.56 -33.12
CA ASP A 355 7.03 -6.85 -32.87
C ASP A 355 7.85 -8.03 -33.44
N PRO A 356 8.02 -9.14 -32.69
CA PRO A 356 8.66 -10.34 -33.23
C PRO A 356 7.77 -10.94 -34.33
N ASP A 357 8.39 -11.36 -35.42
CA ASP A 357 7.73 -12.08 -36.50
C ASP A 357 8.60 -13.26 -36.95
N LYS A 358 8.02 -14.46 -36.92
CA LYS A 358 8.71 -15.70 -37.28
C LYS A 358 8.95 -15.82 -38.79
N ASP A 359 8.15 -15.12 -39.58
CA ASP A 359 8.17 -15.17 -41.04
C ASP A 359 9.10 -14.09 -41.63
N VAL A 360 9.67 -13.22 -40.78
CA VAL A 360 10.63 -12.17 -41.15
C VAL A 360 12.08 -12.64 -40.90
N GLN A 361 12.96 -12.36 -41.87
CA GLN A 361 14.41 -12.46 -41.69
C GLN A 361 15.01 -11.06 -41.60
N GLY A 362 15.73 -10.77 -40.51
CA GLY A 362 16.19 -9.41 -40.23
C GLY A 362 15.06 -8.52 -39.72
N TRP A 363 14.94 -7.31 -40.27
CA TRP A 363 13.88 -6.35 -39.94
C TRP A 363 12.86 -6.29 -41.07
N GLY A 364 11.58 -6.19 -40.73
CA GLY A 364 10.46 -6.11 -41.66
C GLY A 364 9.54 -4.91 -41.38
N GLU A 365 8.59 -4.67 -42.28
CA GLU A 365 7.54 -3.67 -42.06
C GLU A 365 6.54 -4.17 -41.01
N ASN A 366 5.97 -3.24 -40.23
CA ASN A 366 4.96 -3.55 -39.23
C ASN A 366 3.57 -3.14 -39.74
N ASP A 367 2.63 -4.09 -39.74
CA ASP A 367 1.23 -3.89 -40.15
C ASP A 367 0.49 -2.85 -39.30
N ARG A 368 1.01 -2.49 -38.12
CA ARG A 368 0.49 -1.41 -37.28
C ARG A 368 0.75 -0.01 -37.85
N GLY A 369 1.59 0.11 -38.88
CA GLY A 369 1.99 1.39 -39.45
C GLY A 369 2.95 2.21 -38.57
N VAL A 370 3.48 1.60 -37.50
CA VAL A 370 4.45 2.17 -36.58
C VAL A 370 5.54 1.14 -36.28
N SER A 371 6.81 1.57 -36.22
CA SER A 371 7.97 0.71 -35.95
C SER A 371 8.15 -0.43 -36.99
N PHE A 372 8.96 -1.43 -36.65
CA PHE A 372 9.37 -2.56 -37.49
C PHE A 372 9.01 -3.90 -36.85
N THR A 373 8.87 -4.94 -37.67
CA THR A 373 8.92 -6.33 -37.20
C THR A 373 10.36 -6.84 -37.19
N PHE A 374 10.67 -7.85 -36.38
CA PHE A 374 12.01 -8.45 -36.35
C PHE A 374 12.01 -9.97 -36.24
N GLY A 375 12.95 -10.58 -36.96
CA GLY A 375 13.12 -12.02 -37.04
C GLY A 375 13.94 -12.63 -35.91
N PRO A 376 13.96 -13.98 -35.81
CA PRO A 376 14.77 -14.69 -34.81
C PRO A 376 16.27 -14.39 -34.87
N ASP A 377 16.81 -14.06 -36.05
CA ASP A 377 18.22 -13.75 -36.22
C ASP A 377 18.59 -12.39 -35.62
N VAL A 378 17.67 -11.43 -35.58
CA VAL A 378 17.86 -10.14 -34.90
C VAL A 378 17.96 -10.33 -33.40
N VAL A 379 17.07 -11.15 -32.82
CA VAL A 379 17.10 -11.51 -31.39
C VAL A 379 18.44 -12.15 -31.03
N ALA A 380 18.86 -13.17 -31.79
CA ALA A 380 20.12 -13.87 -31.53
C ALA A 380 21.35 -12.94 -31.65
N LYS A 381 21.37 -12.04 -32.64
CA LYS A 381 22.44 -11.05 -32.81
C LYS A 381 22.48 -10.05 -31.65
N PHE A 382 21.33 -9.57 -31.20
CA PHE A 382 21.24 -8.62 -30.08
C PHE A 382 21.78 -9.23 -28.79
N LEU A 383 21.29 -10.41 -28.43
CA LEU A 383 21.69 -11.12 -27.22
C LEU A 383 23.19 -11.42 -27.20
N ASN A 384 23.74 -11.95 -28.30
CA ASN A 384 25.17 -12.22 -28.42
C ASN A 384 26.01 -10.93 -28.30
N ARG A 385 25.57 -9.85 -28.96
CA ARG A 385 26.28 -8.56 -28.91
C ARG A 385 26.33 -7.95 -27.50
N HIS A 386 25.33 -8.22 -26.68
CA HIS A 386 25.17 -7.62 -25.36
C HIS A 386 25.43 -8.59 -24.19
N ASP A 387 25.88 -9.81 -24.49
CA ASP A 387 26.17 -10.85 -23.48
C ASP A 387 24.96 -11.14 -22.59
N LEU A 388 23.80 -11.34 -23.22
CA LEU A 388 22.52 -11.62 -22.56
C LEU A 388 21.96 -12.98 -23.03
N ASP A 389 21.23 -13.66 -22.14
CA ASP A 389 20.63 -14.96 -22.45
C ASP A 389 19.16 -14.88 -22.92
N LEU A 390 18.41 -13.87 -22.45
CA LEU A 390 16.96 -13.79 -22.64
C LEU A 390 16.48 -12.34 -22.78
N ILE A 391 15.61 -12.08 -23.76
CA ILE A 391 14.82 -10.84 -23.85
C ILE A 391 13.44 -11.10 -23.26
N CYS A 392 13.03 -10.29 -22.28
CA CYS A 392 11.68 -10.27 -21.74
C CYS A 392 10.95 -9.03 -22.23
N ARG A 393 9.77 -9.19 -22.85
CA ARG A 393 8.94 -8.09 -23.34
C ARG A 393 7.47 -8.29 -23.04
N ALA A 394 6.69 -7.22 -23.22
CA ALA A 394 5.22 -7.25 -23.22
C ALA A 394 4.70 -6.76 -24.59
N HIS A 395 3.52 -6.14 -24.62
CA HIS A 395 2.88 -5.46 -25.76
C HIS A 395 1.90 -6.30 -26.60
N GLN A 396 2.26 -7.52 -27.00
CA GLN A 396 1.37 -8.37 -27.81
C GLN A 396 0.50 -9.29 -26.94
N VAL A 397 -0.81 -9.35 -27.23
CA VAL A 397 -1.71 -10.33 -26.59
C VAL A 397 -1.30 -11.72 -27.05
N VAL A 398 -0.98 -12.60 -26.09
CA VAL A 398 -0.61 -14.00 -26.35
C VAL A 398 -1.58 -14.92 -25.62
N GLU A 399 -1.94 -16.03 -26.27
CA GLU A 399 -3.05 -16.90 -25.84
C GLU A 399 -2.85 -17.48 -24.43
N ASP A 400 -1.67 -18.03 -24.14
CA ASP A 400 -1.38 -18.67 -22.85
C ASP A 400 -0.86 -17.68 -21.78
N GLY A 401 -0.87 -16.38 -22.08
CA GLY A 401 -0.32 -15.34 -21.20
C GLY A 401 1.21 -15.22 -21.25
N TYR A 402 1.89 -16.16 -21.91
CA TYR A 402 3.28 -16.00 -22.36
C TYR A 402 3.50 -16.73 -23.69
N GLU A 403 4.48 -16.28 -24.47
CA GLU A 403 4.92 -16.94 -25.70
C GLU A 403 6.43 -16.85 -25.85
N PHE A 404 7.07 -17.97 -26.18
CA PHE A 404 8.49 -17.99 -26.49
C PHE A 404 8.73 -17.78 -28.00
N PHE A 405 9.73 -16.97 -28.30
CA PHE A 405 10.22 -16.71 -29.64
C PHE A 405 11.72 -17.02 -29.75
N ALA A 406 12.23 -17.14 -30.98
CA ALA A 406 13.65 -17.33 -31.29
C ALA A 406 14.33 -18.41 -30.42
N LYS A 407 13.84 -19.66 -30.47
CA LYS A 407 14.38 -20.79 -29.67
C LYS A 407 14.42 -20.50 -28.15
N ARG A 408 13.40 -19.82 -27.63
CA ARG A 408 13.24 -19.43 -26.23
C ARG A 408 14.22 -18.34 -25.76
N GLN A 409 14.84 -17.63 -26.69
CA GLN A 409 15.72 -16.50 -26.40
C GLN A 409 14.96 -15.18 -26.24
N LEU A 410 13.68 -15.14 -26.61
CA LEU A 410 12.77 -14.05 -26.28
C LEU A 410 11.50 -14.63 -25.68
N VAL A 411 10.96 -13.98 -24.65
CA VAL A 411 9.65 -14.28 -24.09
C VAL A 411 8.77 -13.03 -24.10
N THR A 412 7.59 -13.16 -24.69
CA THR A 412 6.52 -12.17 -24.61
C THR A 412 5.59 -12.55 -23.47
N LEU A 413 5.34 -11.64 -22.54
CA LEU A 413 4.43 -11.81 -21.40
C LEU A 413 3.20 -10.92 -21.58
N PHE A 414 2.03 -11.49 -21.30
CA PHE A 414 0.77 -10.76 -21.29
C PHE A 414 -0.05 -11.15 -20.06
N SER A 415 -0.12 -10.25 -19.07
CA SER A 415 -0.66 -10.57 -17.74
C SER A 415 -2.15 -10.27 -17.57
N ALA A 416 -2.81 -9.68 -18.57
CA ALA A 416 -4.23 -9.35 -18.51
C ALA A 416 -5.08 -10.47 -19.14
N PRO A 417 -5.70 -11.37 -18.35
CA PRO A 417 -6.58 -12.41 -18.90
C PRO A 417 -7.85 -11.78 -19.47
N ASN A 418 -8.38 -12.40 -20.53
CA ASN A 418 -9.58 -11.95 -21.24
C ASN A 418 -9.49 -10.45 -21.59
N TYR A 419 -8.41 -10.08 -22.28
CA TYR A 419 -8.06 -8.70 -22.58
C TYR A 419 -9.24 -7.94 -23.19
N CYS A 420 -9.58 -6.79 -22.62
CA CYS A 420 -10.73 -5.96 -23.00
C CYS A 420 -12.10 -6.69 -23.05
N GLY A 421 -12.20 -7.93 -22.56
CA GLY A 421 -13.39 -8.77 -22.72
C GLY A 421 -13.59 -9.35 -24.12
N GLU A 422 -12.64 -9.16 -25.03
CA GLU A 422 -12.71 -9.54 -26.45
C GLU A 422 -11.83 -10.74 -26.80
N PHE A 423 -10.77 -10.98 -26.04
CA PHE A 423 -9.82 -12.08 -26.25
C PHE A 423 -10.08 -13.20 -25.25
N ASP A 424 -9.82 -14.45 -25.60
CA ASP A 424 -9.91 -15.61 -24.68
C ASP A 424 -8.53 -16.00 -24.12
N ASN A 425 -7.65 -15.02 -23.95
CA ASN A 425 -6.28 -15.26 -23.51
C ASN A 425 -6.20 -15.44 -21.98
N ALA A 426 -5.25 -16.25 -21.54
CA ALA A 426 -4.80 -16.26 -20.15
C ALA A 426 -3.87 -15.07 -19.86
N GLY A 427 -3.74 -14.75 -18.57
CA GLY A 427 -2.69 -13.87 -18.06
C GLY A 427 -1.48 -14.70 -17.64
N GLY A 428 -0.27 -14.29 -18.01
CA GLY A 428 0.97 -14.94 -17.58
C GLY A 428 1.78 -14.05 -16.65
N MET A 429 2.46 -14.66 -15.68
CA MET A 429 3.48 -14.03 -14.85
C MET A 429 4.71 -14.93 -14.84
N MET A 430 5.89 -14.34 -15.09
CA MET A 430 7.16 -15.04 -14.98
C MET A 430 7.81 -14.74 -13.63
N SER A 431 8.22 -15.78 -12.92
CA SER A 431 9.05 -15.69 -11.72
C SER A 431 10.47 -16.11 -12.07
N VAL A 432 11.45 -15.31 -11.67
CA VAL A 432 12.88 -15.57 -11.84
C VAL A 432 13.47 -15.74 -10.45
N ASP A 433 14.13 -16.85 -10.19
CA ASP A 433 14.79 -17.09 -8.90
C ASP A 433 16.26 -16.63 -8.90
N GLU A 434 16.92 -16.79 -7.75
CA GLU A 434 18.34 -16.45 -7.53
C GLU A 434 19.32 -17.20 -8.46
N THR A 435 18.89 -18.32 -9.04
CA THR A 435 19.67 -19.09 -10.03
C THR A 435 19.36 -18.69 -11.48
N LEU A 436 18.57 -17.63 -11.66
CA LEU A 436 18.03 -17.15 -12.94
C LEU A 436 17.09 -18.17 -13.61
N MET A 437 16.56 -19.13 -12.86
CA MET A 437 15.60 -20.07 -13.39
C MET A 437 14.24 -19.40 -13.52
N CYS A 438 13.70 -19.44 -14.74
CA CYS A 438 12.41 -18.84 -15.07
C CYS A 438 11.29 -19.88 -14.94
N SER A 439 10.26 -19.55 -14.17
CA SER A 439 9.01 -20.32 -14.04
C SER A 439 7.80 -19.44 -14.37
N PHE A 440 6.70 -20.05 -14.80
CA PHE A 440 5.52 -19.33 -15.27
C PHE A 440 4.29 -19.69 -14.45
N GLN A 441 3.55 -18.68 -14.02
CA GLN A 441 2.24 -18.80 -13.40
C GLN A 441 1.17 -18.31 -14.37
N ILE A 442 0.14 -19.13 -14.58
CA ILE A 442 -0.92 -18.86 -15.55
C ILE A 442 -2.23 -18.55 -14.83
N LEU A 443 -2.72 -17.34 -15.04
CA LEU A 443 -3.99 -16.85 -14.56
C LEU A 443 -5.04 -17.02 -15.66
N LYS A 444 -5.89 -18.04 -15.51
CA LYS A 444 -7.01 -18.22 -16.44
C LYS A 444 -8.10 -17.15 -16.21
N PRO A 445 -8.81 -16.72 -17.26
CA PRO A 445 -9.99 -15.87 -17.10
C PRO A 445 -10.98 -16.49 -16.09
N SER A 446 -11.56 -15.66 -15.23
CA SER A 446 -12.64 -16.12 -14.35
C SER A 446 -13.83 -16.58 -15.21
N GLU A 447 -14.37 -17.76 -14.94
CA GLU A 447 -15.58 -18.24 -15.64
C GLU A 447 -16.67 -17.16 -15.58
N LYS A 448 -17.15 -16.73 -16.76
CA LYS A 448 -18.35 -15.89 -16.83
C LYS A 448 -19.47 -16.69 -16.18
N LYS A 449 -19.92 -16.31 -14.97
CA LYS A 449 -21.20 -16.81 -14.44
C LYS A 449 -22.23 -16.61 -15.54
N ALA A 450 -22.78 -17.72 -16.04
CA ALA A 450 -23.73 -17.72 -17.13
C ALA A 450 -24.79 -16.65 -16.85
N LYS A 451 -24.82 -15.60 -17.69
CA LYS A 451 -25.96 -14.70 -17.74
C LYS A 451 -27.18 -15.59 -17.97
N TYR A 452 -28.17 -15.52 -17.08
CA TYR A 452 -29.44 -16.22 -17.20
C TYR A 452 -29.94 -16.13 -18.65
N GLN A 453 -29.85 -17.24 -19.39
CA GLN A 453 -30.55 -17.39 -20.65
C GLN A 453 -32.04 -17.46 -20.32
N TYR A 454 -32.79 -16.46 -20.78
CA TYR A 454 -34.23 -16.63 -20.95
C TYR A 454 -34.44 -17.72 -22.01
N ALA A 455 -34.64 -18.95 -21.56
CA ALA A 455 -35.15 -20.01 -22.39
C ALA A 455 -36.60 -19.69 -22.72
N GLY A 456 -36.85 -19.31 -23.97
CA GLY A 456 -38.19 -19.26 -24.53
C GLY A 456 -38.83 -20.64 -24.47
N LEU A 457 -39.87 -20.77 -23.66
CA LEU A 457 -40.84 -21.87 -23.76
C LEU A 457 -41.95 -21.41 -24.71
N ASN A 458 -41.79 -21.80 -25.97
CA ASN A 458 -42.89 -21.85 -26.93
C ASN A 458 -43.52 -23.25 -26.85
N SER A 459 -44.74 -23.33 -26.33
CA SER A 459 -45.64 -24.47 -26.58
C SER A 459 -47.09 -23.99 -26.69
N GLY A 460 -47.47 -23.70 -27.94
CA GLY A 460 -48.77 -24.00 -28.55
C GLY A 460 -50.06 -23.41 -27.95
N ARG A 461 -50.71 -22.51 -28.71
CA ARG A 461 -52.11 -22.66 -29.16
C ARG A 461 -52.46 -21.62 -30.26
N PRO A 462 -53.52 -21.88 -31.07
CA PRO A 462 -53.51 -21.63 -32.52
C PRO A 462 -54.02 -20.26 -32.98
N VAL A 463 -53.74 -20.02 -34.26
CA VAL A 463 -54.16 -18.94 -35.15
C VAL A 463 -55.68 -18.65 -35.12
N GLN A 464 -56.05 -17.36 -35.02
CA GLN A 464 -57.22 -16.79 -35.72
C GLN A 464 -56.89 -15.41 -36.31
N SER A 465 -57.51 -15.13 -37.45
CA SER A 465 -57.25 -14.09 -38.45
C SER A 465 -57.97 -12.74 -38.16
N PRO A 466 -57.70 -11.66 -38.93
CA PRO A 466 -57.90 -10.28 -38.49
C PRO A 466 -59.27 -9.71 -38.92
N GLN A 467 -59.87 -8.85 -38.09
CA GLN A 467 -60.97 -7.98 -38.53
C GLN A 467 -60.86 -6.53 -38.00
N GLN A 468 -61.40 -5.65 -38.83
CA GLN A 468 -61.20 -4.22 -39.01
C GLN A 468 -61.90 -3.27 -38.01
N ARG A 469 -61.36 -2.03 -37.97
CA ARG A 469 -62.02 -0.69 -37.78
C ARG A 469 -62.67 -0.40 -36.41
N SER A 470 -62.25 0.68 -35.73
CA SER A 470 -62.70 2.08 -35.91
C SER A 470 -62.36 2.94 -34.66
N SER A 471 -61.84 4.15 -34.85
CA SER A 471 -61.88 5.29 -33.90
C SER A 471 -63.34 5.75 -33.64
N PRO A 472 -63.70 6.68 -32.71
CA PRO A 472 -62.88 7.71 -32.04
C PRO A 472 -63.28 8.09 -30.57
N ALA A 473 -62.61 9.15 -30.07
CA ALA A 473 -63.15 10.29 -29.29
C ALA A 473 -62.65 10.53 -27.84
N VAL A 474 -62.34 11.81 -27.63
CA VAL A 474 -61.85 12.57 -26.46
C VAL A 474 -63.05 13.11 -25.66
N PRO A 475 -62.96 13.34 -24.32
CA PRO A 475 -62.81 14.71 -23.76
C PRO A 475 -61.90 14.76 -22.50
N GLN A 476 -60.92 15.68 -22.40
CA GLN A 476 -60.96 17.06 -21.87
C GLN A 476 -61.26 17.24 -20.35
N GLN A 477 -60.18 17.62 -19.64
CA GLN A 477 -59.99 18.66 -18.62
C GLN A 477 -61.10 19.09 -17.65
N SER A 478 -60.72 19.29 -16.39
CA SER A 478 -61.00 20.55 -15.67
C SER A 478 -59.99 20.84 -14.55
N GLN A 479 -59.53 22.09 -14.52
CA GLN A 479 -58.71 22.76 -13.50
C GLN A 479 -59.61 23.32 -12.39
N GLN A 480 -59.04 23.60 -11.20
CA GLN A 480 -59.39 24.73 -10.30
C GLN A 480 -58.32 24.78 -9.17
N GLN A 481 -57.41 25.77 -9.17
CA GLN A 481 -57.47 27.12 -8.55
C GLN A 481 -57.60 27.13 -7.02
N GLY A 482 -56.57 27.67 -6.34
CA GLY A 482 -56.59 28.01 -4.91
C GLY A 482 -57.04 29.46 -4.64
N PRO A 483 -57.05 29.91 -3.38
CA PRO A 483 -57.01 31.35 -3.07
C PRO A 483 -56.12 31.67 -1.83
N PRO A 484 -56.08 32.89 -1.26
CA PRO A 484 -54.96 33.82 -1.47
C PRO A 484 -54.31 34.35 -0.17
N SER A 485 -53.25 35.12 -0.36
CA SER A 485 -52.53 35.90 0.65
C SER A 485 -53.30 37.12 1.17
N LYS A 486 -53.08 37.50 2.44
CA LYS A 486 -53.15 38.90 2.91
C LYS A 486 -52.12 39.20 4.00
N LYS A 487 -51.50 40.37 3.82
CA LYS A 487 -50.54 41.09 4.67
C LYS A 487 -51.14 41.53 6.01
N LYS A 488 -50.32 41.55 7.06
CA LYS A 488 -49.96 42.77 7.82
C LYS A 488 -48.65 42.56 8.53
#